data_AF-A0A5K0ZXP3-F1
#
_entry.id   AF-A0A5K0ZXP3-F1
#
_cell.length_a   1.000
_cell.length_b   1.000
_cell.length_c   1.000
_cell.angle_alpha   90.00
_cell.angle_beta   90.00
_cell.angle_gamma   90.00
#
_symmetry.space_group_name_H-M   'P 1'
#
loop_
_entity.id
_entity.type
_entity.pdbx_description
1 polymer ?
#
loop_
_entity_poly.entity_id
_entity_poly.type
_entity_poly.pdbx_seq_one_letter_code
_entity_poly.pdbx_strand_id
1 'polypeptide(L)' 'PERISAKKYGHKSDIWSLGLVLLECATGSFPYTPVDKDKGWTIYELLEAVVDQPPPQAPSDQFAPEFCSFISA' A
#
# COMPACT_ATOMS: atom_id res chain seq x y z
N PRO A 1 4.90 6.86 -2.30
CA PRO A 1 5.13 7.85 -1.19
C PRO A 1 5.74 9.17 -1.67
N GLU A 2 6.72 9.08 -2.58
CA GLU A 2 7.47 10.15 -3.21
C GLU A 2 6.62 11.28 -3.81
N ARG A 3 5.46 10.96 -4.40
CA ARG A 3 4.53 11.94 -4.98
C ARG A 3 3.86 12.81 -3.91
N ILE A 4 3.53 12.22 -2.76
CA ILE A 4 2.94 12.93 -1.62
C ILE A 4 4.01 13.83 -0.97
N SER A 5 5.24 13.36 -0.88
CA SER A 5 6.37 14.14 -0.36
C SER A 5 6.96 15.16 -1.34
N ALA A 6 6.27 15.46 -2.46
CA ALA A 6 6.72 16.37 -3.52
C ALA A 6 8.13 16.08 -4.08
N LYS A 7 8.57 14.82 -4.04
CA LYS A 7 9.84 14.38 -4.65
C LYS A 7 9.64 14.16 -6.15
N LYS A 8 10.74 14.08 -6.92
CA LYS A 8 10.67 13.68 -8.33
C LYS A 8 9.98 12.32 -8.44
N TYR A 9 8.87 12.29 -9.16
CA TYR A 9 8.07 11.10 -9.41
C TYR A 9 8.16 10.70 -10.89
N GLY A 10 7.79 9.46 -11.17
CA GLY A 10 7.76 8.89 -12.52
C GLY A 10 6.94 7.61 -12.52
N HIS A 11 7.13 6.75 -13.51
CA HIS A 11 6.36 5.49 -13.66
C HIS A 11 6.41 4.57 -12.43
N LYS A 12 7.43 4.70 -11.56
CA LYS A 12 7.53 3.95 -10.30
C LYS A 12 6.35 4.20 -9.35
N SER A 13 5.80 5.42 -9.34
CA SER A 13 4.64 5.75 -8.51
C SER A 13 3.38 5.02 -8.98
N ASP A 14 3.26 4.80 -10.29
CA ASP A 14 2.14 4.05 -10.89
C ASP A 14 2.26 2.55 -10.57
N ILE A 15 3.48 1.99 -10.64
CA ILE A 15 3.75 0.60 -10.26
C ILE A 15 3.44 0.35 -8.77
N TRP A 16 3.83 1.28 -7.90
CA TRP A 16 3.50 1.19 -6.47
C TRP A 16 1.98 1.20 -6.25
N SER A 17 1.26 2.10 -6.95
CA SER A 17 -0.20 2.17 -6.86
C SER A 17 -0.88 0.91 -7.39
N LEU A 18 -0.35 0.32 -8.47
CA LEU A 18 -0.80 -0.97 -8.99
C LEU A 18 -0.59 -2.10 -7.97
N GLY A 19 0.54 -2.12 -7.28
CA GLY A 19 0.81 -3.08 -6.20
C GLY A 19 -0.24 -3.03 -5.10
N LEU A 20 -0.66 -1.83 -4.68
CA LEU A 20 -1.74 -1.68 -3.69
C LEU A 20 -3.08 -2.23 -4.19
N VAL A 21 -3.46 -1.92 -5.44
CA VAL A 21 -4.71 -2.42 -6.04
C VAL A 21 -4.71 -3.94 -6.13
N LEU A 22 -3.58 -4.54 -6.56
CA LEU A 22 -3.45 -5.99 -6.64
C LEU A 22 -3.53 -6.64 -5.26
N LEU A 23 -2.90 -6.04 -4.25
CA LEU A 23 -2.95 -6.53 -2.89
C LEU A 23 -4.37 -6.45 -2.31
N GLU A 24 -5.07 -5.33 -2.49
CA GLU A 24 -6.47 -5.17 -2.09
C GLU A 24 -7.39 -6.19 -2.78
N CYS A 25 -7.18 -6.43 -4.08
CA CYS A 25 -7.95 -7.43 -4.84
C CYS A 25 -7.68 -8.86 -4.33
N ALA A 26 -6.44 -9.16 -3.95
CA ALA A 26 -6.03 -10.48 -3.48
C ALA A 26 -6.53 -10.77 -2.04
N THR A 27 -6.55 -9.76 -1.16
CA THR A 27 -6.96 -9.91 0.25
C THR A 27 -8.43 -9.56 0.48
N GLY A 28 -9.07 -8.87 -0.45
CA GLY A 28 -10.42 -8.31 -0.31
C GLY A 28 -10.51 -7.13 0.66
N SER A 29 -9.37 -6.54 1.04
CA SER A 29 -9.34 -5.42 1.98
C SER A 29 -8.14 -4.52 1.71
N PHE A 30 -8.37 -3.19 1.78
CA PHE A 30 -7.31 -2.21 1.60
C PHE A 30 -6.19 -2.42 2.66
N PRO A 31 -4.91 -2.41 2.28
CA PRO A 31 -3.83 -2.90 3.14
C PRO A 31 -3.46 -1.98 4.31
N TYR A 32 -3.90 -0.72 4.31
CA TYR A 32 -3.70 0.18 5.45
C TYR A 32 -4.93 0.19 6.36
N THR A 33 -4.73 0.07 7.67
CA THR A 33 -5.79 0.12 8.69
C THR A 33 -5.82 1.48 9.41
N PRO A 34 -7.00 2.12 9.60
CA PRO A 34 -7.10 3.37 10.32
C PRO A 34 -6.73 3.20 11.80
N VAL A 35 -6.21 4.25 12.42
CA VAL A 35 -5.81 4.25 13.84
C VAL A 35 -7.02 4.04 14.74
N ASP A 36 -8.16 4.66 14.40
CA ASP A 36 -9.45 4.49 15.05
C ASP A 36 -10.42 3.77 14.10
N LYS A 37 -10.73 2.50 14.42
CA LYS A 37 -11.61 1.66 13.60
C LYS A 37 -13.06 2.16 13.58
N ASP A 38 -13.47 2.94 14.59
CA ASP A 38 -14.85 3.41 14.72
C ASP A 38 -15.07 4.73 13.96
N LYS A 39 -14.00 5.49 13.69
CA LYS A 39 -14.06 6.78 12.99
C LYS A 39 -13.65 6.71 11.51
N GLY A 40 -13.03 5.61 11.07
CA GLY A 40 -12.52 5.47 9.71
C GLY A 40 -11.31 6.35 9.43
N TRP A 41 -10.93 6.51 8.16
CA TRP A 41 -9.79 7.32 7.75
C TRP A 41 -10.18 8.79 7.57
N THR A 42 -9.39 9.71 8.12
CA THR A 42 -9.22 11.02 7.48
C THR A 42 -8.23 10.92 6.32
N ILE A 43 -8.38 11.82 5.34
CA ILE A 43 -7.44 11.86 4.20
C ILE A 43 -5.99 12.12 4.65
N TYR A 44 -5.78 12.90 5.71
CA TYR A 44 -4.46 13.22 6.21
C TYR A 44 -3.78 12.02 6.87
N GLU A 45 -4.51 11.26 7.70
CA GLU A 45 -3.98 10.04 8.32
C GLU A 45 -3.59 8.99 7.26
N LEU A 46 -4.37 8.87 6.19
CA LEU A 46 -4.05 7.94 5.11
C LEU A 46 -2.77 8.37 4.37
N LEU A 47 -2.64 9.68 4.06
CA LEU A 47 -1.44 10.21 3.42
C LEU A 47 -0.20 10.02 4.31
N GLU A 48 -0.33 10.25 5.63
CA GLU A 48 0.72 10.01 6.61
C GLU A 48 1.11 8.53 6.65
N ALA A 49 0.13 7.62 6.74
CA ALA A 49 0.39 6.18 6.74
C ALA A 49 1.13 5.71 5.48
N VAL A 50 0.76 6.23 4.31
CA VAL A 50 1.46 5.93 3.05
C VAL A 50 2.91 6.42 3.04
N VAL A 51 3.22 7.50 3.75
CA VAL A 51 4.57 8.09 3.78
C VAL A 51 5.44 7.46 4.85
N ASP A 52 4.90 7.25 6.05
CA ASP A 52 5.68 6.97 7.25
C ASP A 52 5.63 5.49 7.69
N GLN A 53 4.61 4.72 7.28
CA GLN A 53 4.55 3.29 7.56
C GLN A 53 5.30 2.47 6.50
N PRO A 54 5.83 1.29 6.87
CA PRO A 54 6.39 0.37 5.89
C PRO A 54 5.35 0.02 4.82
N PRO A 55 5.78 -0.18 3.56
CA PRO A 55 4.87 -0.58 2.50
C PRO A 55 4.25 -1.94 2.84
N PRO A 56 2.97 -2.16 2.51
CA PRO A 56 2.32 -3.42 2.81
C PRO A 56 2.91 -4.56 1.99
N GLN A 57 2.78 -5.79 2.50
CA GLN A 57 3.36 -6.99 1.92
C GLN A 57 2.27 -8.06 1.79
N ALA A 58 2.39 -8.93 0.79
CA ALA A 58 1.50 -10.07 0.65
C ALA A 58 1.84 -11.16 1.70
N PRO A 59 0.85 -11.75 2.39
CA PRO A 59 1.05 -12.88 3.28
C PRO A 59 1.67 -14.09 2.55
N SER A 60 2.93 -14.41 2.87
CA SER A 60 3.70 -15.46 2.18
C SER A 60 3.17 -16.87 2.41
N ASP A 61 2.34 -17.06 3.43
CA ASP A 61 1.66 -18.30 3.77
C ASP A 61 0.39 -18.54 2.94
N GLN A 62 -0.12 -17.50 2.26
CA GLN A 62 -1.41 -17.55 1.55
C GLN A 62 -1.25 -17.40 0.03
N PHE A 63 -0.16 -16.78 -0.44
CA PHE A 63 0.05 -16.47 -1.84
C PHE A 63 1.30 -17.13 -2.42
N ALA A 64 1.31 -17.26 -3.75
CA ALA A 64 2.46 -17.81 -4.46
C ALA A 64 3.71 -16.93 -4.28
N PRO A 65 4.92 -17.52 -4.23
CA PRO A 65 6.17 -16.77 -4.06
C PRO A 65 6.38 -15.67 -5.09
N GLU A 66 5.93 -15.90 -6.33
CA GLU A 66 6.02 -14.94 -7.42
C GLU A 66 5.15 -13.70 -7.16
N PHE A 67 3.96 -13.89 -6.58
CA PHE A 67 3.08 -12.78 -6.20
C PHE A 67 3.69 -11.97 -5.05
N CYS A 68 4.17 -12.64 -4.01
CA CYS A 68 4.86 -11.97 -2.91
C CYS A 68 6.08 -11.18 -3.41
N SER A 69 6.90 -11.79 -4.27
CA SER A 69 8.05 -11.12 -4.87
C SER A 69 7.66 -9.91 -5.71
N PHE A 70 6.53 -9.96 -6.42
CA PHE A 70 6.05 -8.83 -7.21
C PHE A 70 5.58 -7.66 -6.33
N ILE A 71 4.87 -7.95 -5.23
CA ILE A 71 4.38 -6.92 -4.30
C ILE A 71 5.52 -6.26 -3.51
N SER A 72 6.61 -6.99 -3.26
CA SER A 72 7.79 -6.49 -2.54
C SER A 72 8.79 -5.71 -3.42
N ALA A 73 8.53 -5.54 -4.71
CA ALA A 73 9.47 -4.98 -5.69
C ALA A 73 9.57 -3.44 -5.71
#